data_AF-A0A399ZMI8-F1
#
_entry.id   AF-A0A399ZMI8-F1
#
_cell.length_a   1.000
_cell.length_b   1.000
_cell.length_c   1.000
_cell.angle_alpha   90.00
_cell.angle_beta   90.00
_cell.angle_gamma   90.00
#
_symmetry.space_group_name_H-M   'P 1'
#
loop_
_entity.id
_entity.type
_entity.pdbx_description
1 polymer ?
#
loop_
_entity_poly.entity_id
_entity_poly.type
_entity_poly.pdbx_seq_one_letter_code
_entity_poly.pdbx_strand_id
1 'polypeptide(L)'
;QCEAPEPLWASIEPPGDLEFTALRLFGDPSPENIARVAHGNAVMGVFTRGGTVFNAGSTEWAYGLDHDPLVQRVTKNVLERLARSP
;
A
#
# COMPACT_ATOMS: atom_id res chain seq x y z
N GLN A 1 -12.12 8.23 21.70
CA GLN A 1 -10.94 8.27 20.81
C GLN A 1 -11.43 7.95 19.41
N CYS A 2 -11.00 8.71 18.40
CA CYS A 2 -11.50 8.61 17.01
C CYS A 2 -10.76 7.54 16.20
N GLU A 3 -10.20 6.55 16.88
CA GLU A 3 -9.35 5.53 16.30
C GLU A 3 -10.15 4.24 16.20
N ALA A 4 -10.15 3.63 15.02
CA ALA A 4 -10.82 2.35 14.82
C ALA A 4 -10.12 1.27 15.68
N PRO A 5 -10.86 0.24 16.13
CA PRO A 5 -10.28 -0.88 16.86
C PRO A 5 -9.10 -1.49 16.10
N GLU A 6 -8.04 -1.85 16.81
CA GLU A 6 -6.83 -2.47 16.23
C GLU A 6 -7.13 -3.60 15.22
N PRO A 7 -8.09 -4.53 15.46
CA PRO A 7 -8.41 -5.57 14.48
C PRO A 7 -8.92 -5.07 13.12
N LEU A 8 -9.35 -3.82 13.03
CA LEU A 8 -9.95 -3.22 11.84
C LEU A 8 -8.91 -2.62 10.88
N TRP A 9 -7.72 -2.26 11.40
CA TRP A 9 -6.63 -1.70 10.58
C TRP A 9 -5.31 -2.49 10.69
N ALA A 10 -5.11 -3.28 11.75
CA ALA A 10 -3.91 -4.11 11.94
C ALA A 10 -4.09 -5.56 11.47
N SER A 11 -5.30 -5.96 11.06
CA SER A 11 -5.51 -7.28 10.46
C SER A 11 -5.03 -7.27 9.01
N ILE A 12 -4.16 -8.21 8.66
CA ILE A 12 -3.74 -8.49 7.27
C ILE A 12 -4.87 -9.20 6.50
N GLU A 13 -5.81 -9.80 7.23
CA GLU A 13 -7.07 -10.34 6.72
C GLU A 13 -8.23 -9.47 7.24
N PRO A 14 -8.45 -8.25 6.74
CA PRO A 14 -9.65 -7.52 7.12
C PRO A 14 -10.85 -8.26 6.48
N PRO A 15 -11.82 -8.75 7.27
CA PRO A 15 -12.99 -9.39 6.70
C PRO A 15 -13.81 -8.35 5.93
N GLY A 16 -13.98 -8.58 4.62
CA GLY A 16 -15.00 -7.91 3.80
C GLY A 16 -14.53 -6.99 2.67
N ASP A 17 -13.23 -6.67 2.57
CA ASP A 17 -12.78 -5.73 1.52
C ASP A 17 -12.71 -6.40 0.14
N LEU A 18 -12.34 -7.69 0.07
CA LEU A 18 -12.24 -8.42 -1.18
C LEU A 18 -13.60 -8.78 -1.77
N GLU A 19 -14.56 -9.24 -0.95
CA GLU A 19 -15.92 -9.52 -1.38
C GLU A 19 -16.63 -8.25 -1.85
N PHE A 20 -16.47 -7.16 -1.10
CA PHE A 20 -17.05 -5.86 -1.47
C PHE A 20 -16.41 -5.30 -2.74
N THR A 21 -15.08 -5.39 -2.86
CA THR A 21 -14.34 -4.96 -4.06
C THR A 21 -14.73 -5.80 -5.27
N ALA A 22 -14.80 -7.13 -5.14
CA ALA A 22 -15.22 -8.04 -6.20
C ALA A 22 -16.66 -7.76 -6.66
N LEU A 23 -17.59 -7.57 -5.71
CA LEU A 23 -18.96 -7.16 -6.02
C LEU A 23 -18.99 -5.84 -6.78
N ARG A 24 -18.19 -4.85 -6.38
CA ARG A 24 -18.21 -3.52 -6.99
C ARG A 24 -17.61 -3.49 -8.39
N LEU A 25 -16.54 -4.25 -8.62
CA LEU A 25 -15.82 -4.27 -9.90
C LEU A 25 -16.41 -5.25 -10.91
N PHE A 26 -16.97 -6.38 -10.45
CA PHE A 26 -17.37 -7.48 -11.32
C PHE A 26 -18.85 -7.87 -11.22
N GLY A 27 -19.59 -7.33 -10.25
CA GLY A 27 -21.03 -7.52 -10.10
C GLY A 27 -21.44 -8.70 -9.21
N ASP A 28 -20.50 -9.57 -8.83
CA ASP A 28 -20.71 -10.66 -7.88
C ASP A 28 -19.41 -11.00 -7.12
N PRO A 29 -19.51 -11.51 -5.88
CA PRO A 29 -18.37 -11.97 -5.09
C PRO A 29 -18.13 -13.47 -5.28
N SER A 30 -18.16 -13.99 -6.51
CA SER A 30 -17.75 -15.38 -6.74
C SER A 30 -16.30 -15.59 -6.32
N PRO A 31 -15.92 -16.83 -5.91
CA PRO A 31 -14.54 -17.14 -5.55
C PRO A 31 -13.51 -16.75 -6.62
N GLU A 32 -13.89 -16.86 -7.90
CA GLU A 32 -13.06 -16.41 -9.02
C GLU A 32 -12.83 -14.90 -9.00
N ASN A 33 -13.90 -14.10 -8.84
CA ASN A 33 -13.81 -12.65 -8.78
C ASN A 33 -13.08 -12.13 -7.54
N ILE A 34 -13.24 -12.80 -6.39
CA ILE A 34 -12.46 -12.53 -5.17
C ILE A 34 -10.98 -12.79 -5.42
N ALA A 35 -10.63 -13.94 -6.02
CA ALA A 35 -9.24 -14.28 -6.31
C ALA A 35 -8.55 -13.25 -7.23
N ARG A 36 -9.30 -12.62 -8.15
CA ARG A 36 -8.80 -11.57 -9.04
C ARG A 36 -8.38 -10.29 -8.31
N VAL A 37 -8.94 -10.02 -7.13
CA VAL A 37 -8.63 -8.83 -6.32
C VAL A 37 -7.89 -9.16 -5.03
N ALA A 38 -7.63 -10.44 -4.77
CA ALA A 38 -6.96 -10.92 -3.57
C ALA A 38 -5.53 -10.38 -3.38
N HIS A 39 -4.92 -9.89 -4.47
CA HIS A 39 -3.64 -9.24 -4.42
C HIS A 39 -3.83 -7.73 -4.61
N GLY A 40 -3.55 -6.97 -3.56
CA GLY A 40 -3.51 -5.51 -3.64
C GLY A 40 -2.49 -5.08 -4.70
N ASN A 41 -2.90 -4.15 -5.57
CA ASN A 41 -2.02 -3.58 -6.60
C ASN A 41 -1.63 -2.16 -6.19
N ALA A 42 -0.34 -1.89 -6.18
CA ALA A 42 0.21 -0.56 -5.91
C ALA A 42 1.10 -0.13 -7.09
N VAL A 43 1.12 1.16 -7.39
CA VAL A 43 2.04 1.75 -8.37
C VAL A 43 2.94 2.74 -7.65
N MET A 44 4.25 2.48 -7.69
CA MET A 44 5.25 3.44 -7.23
C MET A 44 5.50 4.50 -8.30
N GLY A 45 5.61 5.77 -7.89
CA GLY A 45 5.80 6.89 -8.79
C GLY A 45 6.80 7.92 -8.26
N VAL A 46 7.47 8.61 -9.19
CA VAL A 46 8.31 9.77 -8.90
C VAL A 46 7.88 10.93 -9.79
N PHE A 47 7.69 12.09 -9.19
CA PHE A 47 7.37 13.32 -9.90
C PHE A 47 8.41 14.40 -9.61
N THR A 48 8.82 15.16 -10.64
CA THR A 48 9.82 16.22 -10.52
C THR A 48 9.34 17.53 -11.14
N ARG A 49 9.25 18.59 -10.33
CA ARG A 49 8.95 19.96 -10.77
C ARG A 49 9.40 20.97 -9.71
N GLY A 50 10.63 21.48 -9.81
CA GLY A 50 11.22 22.37 -8.79
C GLY A 50 11.57 21.68 -7.46
N GLY A 51 11.28 20.38 -7.36
CA GLY A 51 11.56 19.45 -6.27
C GLY A 51 11.14 18.05 -6.72
N THR A 52 11.46 17.03 -5.92
CA THR A 52 11.12 15.64 -6.24
C THR A 52 10.22 15.05 -5.16
N VAL A 53 9.13 14.41 -5.60
CA VAL A 53 8.20 13.67 -4.75
C VAL A 53 8.25 12.19 -5.13
N PHE A 54 8.43 11.32 -4.15
CA PHE A 54 8.28 9.87 -4.28
C PHE A 54 6.96 9.44 -3.62
N ASN A 55 6.21 8.57 -4.28
CA ASN A 55 5.00 7.94 -3.76
C ASN A 55 5.12 6.41 -3.87
N ALA A 56 5.00 5.70 -2.75
CA ALA A 56 5.09 4.25 -2.68
C ALA A 56 3.82 3.52 -3.19
N GLY A 57 2.68 4.22 -3.27
CA GLY A 57 1.41 3.66 -3.73
C GLY A 57 0.72 2.73 -2.73
N SER A 58 1.09 2.80 -1.45
CA SER A 58 0.52 1.97 -0.36
C SER A 58 0.45 2.75 0.95
N THR A 59 -0.62 2.58 1.72
CA THR A 59 -0.77 3.14 3.08
C THR A 59 0.09 2.39 4.10
N GLU A 60 0.31 1.10 3.87
CA GLU A 60 0.96 0.19 4.80
C GLU A 60 2.49 0.15 4.66
N TRP A 61 3.06 0.97 3.76
CA TRP A 61 4.50 0.96 3.44
C TRP A 61 5.39 1.11 4.69
N ALA A 62 4.97 1.95 5.65
CA ALA A 62 5.75 2.21 6.85
C ALA A 62 5.89 0.96 7.75
N TYR A 63 4.90 0.05 7.77
CA TYR A 63 4.97 -1.16 8.59
C TYR A 63 6.08 -2.11 8.12
N GLY A 64 6.37 -2.14 6.82
CA GLY A 64 7.47 -2.93 6.27
C GLY A 64 8.86 -2.42 6.65
N LEU A 65 9.01 -1.21 7.20
CA LEU A 65 10.33 -0.68 7.57
C LEU A 65 11.00 -1.47 8.68
N ASP A 66 10.24 -2.14 9.55
CA ASP A 66 10.81 -2.89 10.67
C ASP A 66 11.39 -4.25 10.23
N HIS A 67 10.77 -4.91 9.24
CA HIS A 67 11.05 -6.32 8.94
C HIS A 67 11.22 -6.67 7.44
N ASP A 68 10.90 -5.78 6.49
CA ASP A 68 11.07 -6.04 5.05
C ASP A 68 12.34 -5.33 4.49
N PRO A 69 13.40 -6.09 4.14
CA PRO A 69 14.64 -5.54 3.61
C PRO A 69 14.48 -4.78 2.28
N LEU A 70 13.48 -5.12 1.45
CA LEU A 70 13.22 -4.45 0.19
C LEU A 70 12.61 -3.07 0.42
N VAL A 71 11.63 -2.98 1.32
CA VAL A 71 11.01 -1.71 1.75
C VAL A 71 12.07 -0.79 2.37
N GLN A 72 12.92 -1.32 3.25
CA GLN A 72 14.03 -0.58 3.85
C GLN A 72 15.00 -0.05 2.78
N ARG A 73 15.38 -0.89 1.81
CA ARG A 73 16.31 -0.51 0.75
C ARG A 73 15.76 0.59 -0.14
N VAL A 74 14.50 0.47 -0.58
CA VAL A 74 13.85 1.50 -1.40
C VAL A 74 13.76 2.81 -0.63
N THR A 75 13.34 2.76 0.64
CA THR A 75 13.23 3.95 1.49
C THR A 75 14.57 4.65 1.69
N LYS A 76 15.63 3.89 2.02
CA LYS A 76 17.00 4.41 2.13
C LYS A 76 17.46 5.07 0.83
N ASN A 77 17.24 4.42 -0.30
CA ASN A 77 17.62 4.94 -1.62
C ASN A 77 16.94 6.28 -1.95
N VAL A 78 15.67 6.44 -1.56
CA VAL A 78 14.92 7.68 -1.74
C VAL A 78 15.49 8.76 -0.83
N LEU A 79 15.61 8.49 0.48
CA LEU A 79 16.12 9.45 1.45
C LEU A 79 17.51 9.96 1.08
N GLU A 80 18.43 9.06 0.75
CA GLU A 80 19.79 9.48 0.39
C GLU A 80 19.84 10.28 -0.92
N ARG A 81 18.97 10.00 -1.89
CA ARG A 81 18.90 10.78 -3.14
C ARG A 81 18.35 12.18 -2.90
N LEU A 82 17.28 12.29 -2.12
CA LEU A 82 16.62 13.56 -1.86
C LEU A 82 17.39 14.44 -0.87
N ALA A 83 18.12 13.85 0.09
CA ALA A 83 18.97 14.58 1.01
C ALA A 83 20.24 15.15 0.36
N ARG A 84 20.63 14.63 -0.81
CA ARG A 84 21.79 15.12 -1.59
C ARG A 84 21.41 16.17 -2.63
N SER A 85 20.12 16.40 -2.86
CA SER A 85 19.67 17.47 -3.75
C SER A 85 19.97 18.84 -3.08
N PRO A 86 20.66 19.77 -3.77
CA PRO A 86 21.01 21.08 -3.23
C PRO A 86 19.78 21.96 -2.98
#